data_AF-A0A1R0XEC0-F1
#
_entry.id   AF-A0A1R0XEC0-F1
#
_cell.length_a   1.000
_cell.length_b   1.000
_cell.length_c   1.000
_cell.angle_alpha   90.00
_cell.angle_beta   90.00
_cell.angle_gamma   90.00
#
_symmetry.space_group_name_H-M   'P 1'
#
loop_
_entity.id
_entity.type
_entity.pdbx_description
1 polymer ?
#
loop_
_entity_poly.entity_id
_entity_poly.type
_entity_poly.pdbx_seq_one_letter_code
_entity_poly.pdbx_strand_id
1 'polypeptide(L)'
;MRKMKLNNGTKKGTFFIMIIVCCAAALLVNLQSVKANSTVPDEGVNQASIGAELNHALVSLIDLGKETTVSDSPLRLVLKWQGESSDYADLSAEVAKLSTNLGLTVPAGTEEDGHMTYRTEAVKPYESRLSLFWSELSAGNSYVIVTLDTADLQNEAGFQAAAREVSMILEQNKIKAEWNVSLQGSAQEQGAPEKVLAQTESLMHDRFEAVTGGESYKDISTVSRTYSIPNLNRSVMSGNQSVSAQIAVHHEDQKGTNRVTIGFPLITIEY
;
A
#
# COMPACT_ATOMS: atom_id res chain seq x y z
N MET A 1 -12.51 9.06 62.75
CA MET A 1 -13.22 8.11 61.87
C MET A 1 -12.82 8.37 60.42
N ARG A 2 -12.31 7.30 59.78
CA ARG A 2 -12.04 7.02 58.35
C ARG A 2 -11.74 8.16 57.34
N LYS A 3 -10.47 8.14 56.90
CA LYS A 3 -10.01 8.49 55.54
C LYS A 3 -10.64 7.54 54.50
N MET A 4 -11.00 8.04 53.32
CA MET A 4 -11.28 7.23 52.12
C MET A 4 -10.81 8.00 50.87
N LYS A 5 -9.57 7.74 50.46
CA LYS A 5 -9.16 7.11 49.18
C LYS A 5 -9.51 7.92 47.91
N LEU A 6 -8.59 8.81 47.53
CA LEU A 6 -8.31 9.10 46.12
C LEU A 6 -7.57 7.89 45.54
N ASN A 7 -8.19 7.19 44.59
CA ASN A 7 -7.54 6.11 43.86
C ASN A 7 -6.92 6.65 42.57
N ASN A 8 -5.62 6.44 42.44
CA ASN A 8 -4.85 6.64 41.22
C ASN A 8 -5.19 5.54 40.21
N GLY A 9 -5.63 5.94 39.02
CA GLY A 9 -5.64 5.10 37.81
C GLY A 9 -4.81 5.80 36.75
N THR A 10 -3.53 5.43 36.66
CA THR A 10 -2.57 5.90 35.67
C THR A 10 -2.76 5.16 34.33
N LYS A 11 -2.19 5.75 33.27
CA LYS A 11 -1.80 5.18 31.96
C LYS A 11 -2.89 5.30 30.87
N LYS A 12 -2.62 5.78 29.66
CA LYS A 12 -1.38 6.10 28.93
C LYS A 12 -1.76 6.91 27.68
N GLY A 13 -0.92 7.88 27.31
CA GLY A 13 -0.56 8.18 25.92
C GLY A 13 -1.65 8.71 24.99
N THR A 14 -2.09 9.94 25.20
CA THR A 14 -2.63 10.76 24.12
C THR A 14 -1.44 11.26 23.28
N PHE A 15 -1.09 10.60 22.17
CA PHE A 15 -0.20 11.18 21.16
C PHE A 15 -0.35 10.40 19.84
N PHE A 16 -0.90 11.08 18.82
CA PHE A 16 -0.86 10.81 17.36
C PHE A 16 -1.33 9.40 16.93
N ILE A 17 -2.36 9.25 16.11
CA ILE A 17 -2.33 9.54 14.67
C ILE A 17 -3.76 9.79 14.21
N MET A 18 -4.00 11.02 13.74
CA MET A 18 -5.18 11.45 13.01
C MET A 18 -4.70 11.64 11.57
N ILE A 19 -4.90 10.66 10.70
CA ILE A 19 -4.62 10.81 9.27
C ILE A 19 -5.84 11.52 8.67
N ILE A 20 -5.84 12.86 8.79
CA ILE A 20 -6.42 13.70 7.74
C ILE A 20 -5.41 13.69 6.60
N VAL A 21 -5.77 13.00 5.52
CA VAL A 21 -5.06 13.00 4.25
C VAL A 21 -5.20 14.39 3.62
N CYS A 22 -4.28 15.30 3.96
CA CYS A 22 -4.04 16.53 3.19
C CYS A 22 -2.56 16.90 3.03
N CYS A 23 -1.62 16.10 3.54
CA CYS A 23 -0.18 16.35 3.35
C CYS A 23 0.54 15.07 2.91
N ALA A 24 0.18 14.56 1.72
CA ALA A 24 0.76 13.33 1.16
C ALA A 24 2.27 13.44 0.81
N ALA A 25 2.89 14.62 0.92
CA ALA A 25 4.30 14.79 0.58
C ALA A 25 5.29 14.72 1.77
N ALA A 26 4.83 14.86 3.03
CA ALA A 26 5.75 15.15 4.15
C ALA A 26 5.88 14.08 5.25
N LEU A 27 5.16 12.95 5.19
CA LEU A 27 5.11 11.98 6.31
C LEU A 27 5.62 10.56 6.01
N LEU A 28 6.21 10.27 4.84
CA LEU A 28 6.54 8.89 4.46
C LEU A 28 8.05 8.57 4.37
N VAL A 29 8.90 9.41 4.97
CA VAL A 29 10.38 9.31 4.89
C VAL A 29 10.98 8.13 5.68
N ASN A 30 10.20 7.20 6.26
CA ASN A 30 10.79 6.13 7.09
C ASN A 30 10.16 4.74 6.95
N LEU A 31 9.63 4.40 5.78
CA LEU A 31 9.24 3.02 5.46
C LEU A 31 10.47 2.22 5.00
N GLN A 32 11.43 1.99 5.91
CA GLN A 32 12.52 1.05 5.65
C GLN A 32 11.94 -0.37 5.64
N SER A 33 12.07 -1.06 4.51
CA SER A 33 11.78 -2.48 4.37
C SER A 33 12.80 -3.29 5.16
N VAL A 34 12.34 -4.18 6.04
CA VAL A 34 13.21 -5.14 6.72
C VAL A 34 13.00 -6.50 6.06
N LYS A 35 14.00 -6.98 5.32
CA LYS A 35 14.03 -8.37 4.85
C LYS A 35 14.02 -9.29 6.07
N ALA A 36 13.10 -10.25 6.11
CA ALA A 36 13.06 -11.27 7.16
C ALA A 36 14.44 -11.94 7.28
N ASN A 37 15.00 -11.96 8.50
CA ASN A 37 16.35 -12.44 8.81
C ASN A 37 16.68 -13.77 8.13
N SER A 38 17.47 -13.71 7.06
CA SER A 38 18.22 -14.82 6.52
C SER A 38 19.67 -14.36 6.43
N THR A 39 20.54 -14.91 7.28
CA THR A 39 21.99 -14.70 7.25
C THR A 39 22.57 -15.34 5.99
N VAL A 40 22.59 -14.58 4.89
CA VAL A 40 23.37 -14.87 3.67
C VAL A 40 23.95 -13.54 3.17
N PRO A 41 25.22 -13.48 2.71
CA PRO A 41 25.85 -12.24 2.28
C PRO A 41 25.11 -11.56 1.13
N ASP A 42 25.25 -10.24 1.06
CA ASP A 42 24.72 -9.34 0.03
C ASP A 42 25.35 -9.63 -1.35
N GLU A 43 24.87 -10.67 -2.01
CA GLU A 43 25.06 -10.91 -3.43
C GLU A 43 23.74 -10.63 -4.15
N GLY A 44 23.76 -9.61 -5.02
CA GLY A 44 22.76 -9.29 -6.06
C GLY A 44 21.34 -9.77 -5.80
N VAL A 45 20.49 -8.91 -5.25
CA VAL A 45 19.04 -9.12 -5.22
C VAL A 45 18.58 -9.41 -6.66
N ASN A 46 18.28 -10.68 -6.92
CA ASN A 46 18.03 -11.18 -8.25
C ASN A 46 16.71 -10.59 -8.74
N GLN A 47 16.67 -9.98 -9.93
CA GLN A 47 15.47 -9.37 -10.52
C GLN A 47 14.26 -10.33 -10.57
N ALA A 48 14.54 -11.64 -10.64
CA ALA A 48 13.54 -12.69 -10.56
C ALA A 48 12.87 -12.79 -9.16
N SER A 49 13.52 -12.40 -8.07
CA SER A 49 12.99 -12.54 -6.70
C SER A 49 11.98 -11.45 -6.35
N ILE A 50 12.28 -10.16 -6.58
CA ILE A 50 11.33 -9.06 -6.28
C ILE A 50 10.06 -9.19 -7.12
N GLY A 51 10.20 -9.50 -8.42
CA GLY A 51 9.05 -9.73 -9.31
C GLY A 51 8.21 -10.95 -8.88
N ALA A 52 8.84 -12.02 -8.40
CA ALA A 52 8.12 -13.19 -7.88
C ALA A 52 7.40 -12.89 -6.55
N GLU A 53 8.01 -12.11 -5.67
CA GLU A 53 7.44 -11.68 -4.39
C GLU A 53 6.17 -10.85 -4.57
N LEU A 54 6.24 -9.81 -5.41
CA LEU A 54 5.08 -8.99 -5.74
C LEU A 54 3.97 -9.83 -6.40
N ASN A 55 4.33 -10.74 -7.31
CA ASN A 55 3.35 -11.59 -7.99
C ASN A 55 2.63 -12.53 -7.00
N HIS A 56 3.36 -13.13 -6.07
CA HIS A 56 2.78 -13.97 -5.02
C HIS A 56 1.84 -13.16 -4.10
N ALA A 57 2.24 -11.94 -3.72
CA ALA A 57 1.40 -11.05 -2.93
C ALA A 57 0.13 -10.65 -3.68
N LEU A 58 0.22 -10.33 -4.97
CA LEU A 58 -0.92 -9.99 -5.82
C LEU A 58 -1.90 -11.14 -5.95
N VAL A 59 -1.44 -12.35 -6.28
CA VAL A 59 -2.29 -13.55 -6.38
C VAL A 59 -3.02 -13.77 -5.06
N SER A 60 -2.28 -13.77 -3.95
CA SER A 60 -2.86 -14.04 -2.63
C SER A 60 -3.87 -12.97 -2.21
N LEU A 61 -3.60 -11.70 -2.52
CA LEU A 61 -4.50 -10.59 -2.22
C LEU A 61 -5.78 -10.65 -3.06
N ILE A 62 -5.65 -10.94 -4.35
CA ILE A 62 -6.79 -11.03 -5.29
C ILE A 62 -7.71 -12.18 -4.89
N ASP A 63 -7.16 -13.36 -4.61
CA ASP A 63 -7.94 -14.52 -4.19
C ASP A 63 -8.67 -14.25 -2.86
N LEU A 64 -7.96 -13.70 -1.87
CA LEU A 64 -8.56 -13.32 -0.59
C LEU A 64 -9.65 -12.25 -0.77
N GLY A 65 -9.40 -11.28 -1.66
CA GLY A 65 -10.36 -10.26 -2.08
C GLY A 65 -11.65 -10.87 -2.61
N LYS A 66 -11.55 -11.73 -3.63
CA LYS A 66 -12.68 -12.43 -4.23
C LYS A 66 -13.49 -13.24 -3.24
N GLU A 67 -12.84 -13.91 -2.29
CA GLU A 67 -13.50 -14.72 -1.27
C GLU A 67 -14.20 -13.88 -0.19
N THR A 68 -13.71 -12.66 0.09
CA THR A 68 -14.34 -11.77 1.08
C THR A 68 -15.39 -10.83 0.48
N THR A 69 -15.37 -10.60 -0.84
CA THR A 69 -16.28 -9.67 -1.52
C THR A 69 -17.45 -10.34 -2.22
N VAL A 70 -18.54 -9.59 -2.42
CA VAL A 70 -19.70 -10.04 -3.20
C VAL A 70 -19.26 -10.45 -4.61
N SER A 71 -19.68 -11.64 -5.06
CA SER A 71 -19.41 -12.13 -6.42
C SER A 71 -19.87 -11.11 -7.46
N ASP A 72 -19.06 -10.93 -8.50
CA ASP A 72 -19.34 -10.02 -9.63
C ASP A 72 -19.51 -8.54 -9.25
N SER A 73 -19.20 -8.17 -8.00
CA SER A 73 -19.12 -6.77 -7.59
C SER A 73 -17.74 -6.18 -7.94
N PRO A 74 -17.64 -4.87 -8.20
CA PRO A 74 -16.38 -4.25 -8.55
C PRO A 74 -15.28 -4.48 -7.52
N LEU A 75 -14.11 -4.92 -8.00
CA LEU A 75 -12.94 -5.19 -7.17
C LEU A 75 -11.84 -4.19 -7.50
N ARG A 76 -11.78 -3.09 -6.74
CA ARG A 76 -10.78 -2.04 -6.95
C ARG A 76 -9.42 -2.54 -6.48
N LEU A 77 -8.40 -2.42 -7.30
CA LEU A 77 -7.02 -2.77 -6.96
C LEU A 77 -6.10 -1.58 -7.23
N VAL A 78 -5.27 -1.22 -6.26
CA VAL A 78 -4.33 -0.10 -6.34
C VAL A 78 -2.97 -0.57 -5.89
N LEU A 79 -1.98 -0.52 -6.78
CA LEU A 79 -0.59 -0.86 -6.52
C LEU A 79 0.26 0.40 -6.70
N LYS A 80 1.01 0.76 -5.65
CA LYS A 80 1.87 1.94 -5.62
C LYS A 80 3.31 1.50 -5.39
N TRP A 81 4.21 1.96 -6.24
CA TRP A 81 5.65 1.98 -5.99
C TRP A 81 6.04 3.37 -5.55
N GLN A 82 6.80 3.45 -4.46
CA GLN A 82 7.29 4.69 -3.90
C GLN A 82 8.78 4.56 -3.58
N GLY A 83 9.59 5.51 -4.03
CA GLY A 83 11.02 5.44 -3.85
C GLY A 83 11.72 6.75 -4.11
N GLU A 84 13.03 6.71 -3.98
CA GLU A 84 13.90 7.85 -4.23
C GLU A 84 14.65 7.68 -5.56
N SER A 85 14.89 8.81 -6.21
CA SER A 85 15.81 8.95 -7.32
C SER A 85 16.83 10.03 -6.96
N SER A 86 18.11 9.76 -7.19
CA SER A 86 19.23 10.64 -6.85
C SER A 86 20.23 10.69 -7.98
N ASP A 87 21.22 11.59 -7.86
CA ASP A 87 22.41 11.64 -8.71
C ASP A 87 22.12 11.90 -10.20
N TYR A 88 21.01 12.59 -10.50
CA TYR A 88 20.68 13.02 -11.85
C TYR A 88 21.31 14.38 -12.17
N ALA A 89 21.79 14.53 -13.42
CA ALA A 89 22.35 15.80 -13.89
C ALA A 89 21.27 16.79 -14.35
N ASP A 90 20.17 16.25 -14.91
CA ASP A 90 19.02 17.02 -15.39
C ASP A 90 17.74 16.28 -14.99
N LEU A 91 16.99 16.92 -14.08
CA LEU A 91 15.73 16.41 -13.57
C LEU A 91 14.69 16.19 -14.68
N SER A 92 14.54 17.16 -15.58
CA SER A 92 13.54 17.08 -16.65
C SER A 92 13.87 15.95 -17.63
N ALA A 93 15.16 15.70 -17.88
CA ALA A 93 15.60 14.60 -18.74
C ALA A 93 15.31 13.23 -18.11
N GLU A 94 15.55 13.05 -16.81
CA GLU A 94 15.23 11.79 -16.12
C GLU A 94 13.73 11.54 -16.04
N VAL A 95 12.93 12.58 -15.77
CA VAL A 95 11.46 12.47 -15.79
C VAL A 95 10.97 12.07 -17.18
N ALA A 96 11.49 12.69 -18.25
CA ALA A 96 11.11 12.37 -19.62
C ALA A 96 11.46 10.93 -19.99
N LYS A 97 12.64 10.46 -19.58
CA LYS A 97 13.10 9.09 -19.78
C LYS A 97 12.21 8.08 -19.04
N LEU A 98 11.93 8.28 -17.76
CA LEU A 98 11.04 7.38 -17.00
C LEU A 98 9.62 7.38 -17.59
N SER A 99 9.06 8.55 -17.88
CA SER A 99 7.72 8.68 -18.46
C SER A 99 7.61 7.92 -19.78
N THR A 100 8.61 8.07 -20.65
CA THR A 100 8.67 7.36 -21.93
C THR A 100 8.74 5.84 -21.74
N ASN A 101 9.59 5.36 -20.82
CA ASN A 101 9.73 3.94 -20.54
C ASN A 101 8.43 3.32 -19.97
N LEU A 102 7.67 4.08 -19.17
CA LEU A 102 6.35 3.70 -18.66
C LEU A 102 5.22 3.81 -19.72
N GLY A 103 5.54 4.31 -20.92
CA GLY A 103 4.56 4.60 -21.97
C GLY A 103 3.54 5.65 -21.53
N LEU A 104 4.01 6.69 -20.83
CA LEU A 104 3.26 7.88 -20.41
C LEU A 104 3.68 9.07 -21.27
N THR A 105 2.83 10.09 -21.36
CA THR A 105 3.20 11.37 -21.95
C THR A 105 4.29 12.03 -21.11
N VAL A 106 5.25 12.69 -21.75
CA VAL A 106 6.26 13.46 -21.01
C VAL A 106 5.61 14.71 -20.40
N PRO A 107 5.60 14.86 -19.07
CA PRO A 107 4.98 16.00 -18.41
C PRO A 107 5.87 17.24 -18.47
N ALA A 108 5.25 18.41 -18.43
CA ALA A 108 5.93 19.65 -18.09
C ALA A 108 6.11 19.78 -16.57
N GLY A 109 7.22 20.36 -16.13
CA GLY A 109 7.46 20.66 -14.71
C GLY A 109 6.58 21.81 -14.22
N THR A 110 6.09 21.71 -13.00
CA THR A 110 5.36 22.77 -12.29
C THR A 110 6.01 23.04 -10.94
N GLU A 111 6.26 24.31 -10.62
CA GLU A 111 6.79 24.69 -9.31
C GLU A 111 5.70 24.66 -8.24
N GLU A 112 5.92 23.89 -7.18
CA GLU A 112 5.05 23.80 -6.01
C GLU A 112 5.92 23.92 -4.76
N ASP A 113 5.63 24.92 -3.90
CA ASP A 113 6.37 25.18 -2.66
C ASP A 113 7.90 25.30 -2.83
N GLY A 114 8.35 25.81 -3.98
CA GLY A 114 9.77 25.97 -4.32
C GLY A 114 10.46 24.69 -4.79
N HIS A 115 9.69 23.64 -5.08
CA HIS A 115 10.17 22.37 -5.63
C HIS A 115 9.54 22.09 -6.99
N MET A 116 10.31 21.52 -7.91
CA MET A 116 9.78 21.15 -9.22
C MET A 116 9.04 19.81 -9.15
N THR A 117 7.79 19.80 -9.62
CA THR A 117 6.93 18.61 -9.62
C THR A 117 6.49 18.25 -11.03
N TYR A 118 6.29 16.96 -11.27
CA TYR A 118 5.88 16.41 -12.56
C TYR A 118 4.80 15.38 -12.35
N ARG A 119 3.74 15.46 -13.15
CA ARG A 119 2.59 14.56 -13.07
C ARG A 119 2.14 14.15 -14.47
N THR A 120 1.98 12.86 -14.69
CA THR A 120 1.40 12.32 -15.91
C THR A 120 0.65 11.03 -15.61
N GLU A 121 -0.36 10.73 -16.43
CA GLU A 121 -1.12 9.50 -16.34
C GLU A 121 -1.55 9.02 -17.73
N ALA A 122 -1.86 7.75 -17.84
CA ALA A 122 -2.48 7.16 -19.02
C ALA A 122 -3.44 6.05 -18.61
N VAL A 123 -4.55 5.95 -19.35
CA VAL A 123 -5.39 4.76 -19.33
C VAL A 123 -4.70 3.68 -20.16
N LYS A 124 -4.53 2.51 -19.56
CA LYS A 124 -3.96 1.30 -20.15
C LYS A 124 -5.10 0.32 -20.48
N PRO A 125 -4.83 -0.80 -21.19
CA PRO A 125 -5.86 -1.80 -21.48
C PRO A 125 -6.58 -2.29 -20.21
N TYR A 126 -7.82 -2.77 -20.39
CA TYR A 126 -8.68 -3.28 -19.31
C TYR A 126 -9.01 -2.23 -18.24
N GLU A 127 -9.13 -0.96 -18.65
CA GLU A 127 -9.50 0.18 -17.79
C GLU A 127 -8.57 0.42 -16.60
N SER A 128 -7.36 -0.15 -16.64
CA SER A 128 -6.31 0.18 -15.69
C SER A 128 -5.76 1.57 -15.97
N ARG A 129 -5.34 2.28 -14.93
CA ARG A 129 -4.65 3.57 -15.02
C ARG A 129 -3.24 3.42 -14.49
N LEU A 130 -2.27 3.96 -15.23
CA LEU A 130 -0.90 4.12 -14.77
C LEU A 130 -0.61 5.61 -14.60
N SER A 131 -0.15 6.02 -13.42
CA SER A 131 0.26 7.40 -13.15
C SER A 131 1.67 7.48 -12.57
N LEU A 132 2.32 8.61 -12.84
CA LEU A 132 3.62 9.00 -12.32
C LEU A 132 3.47 10.35 -11.62
N PHE A 133 3.99 10.41 -10.39
CA PHE A 133 4.29 11.64 -9.68
C PHE A 133 5.77 11.66 -9.34
N TRP A 134 6.44 12.75 -9.70
CA TRP A 134 7.84 12.99 -9.38
C TRP A 134 7.97 14.36 -8.73
N SER A 135 8.58 14.43 -7.55
CA SER A 135 8.85 15.67 -6.84
C SER A 135 10.33 15.83 -6.57
N GLU A 136 10.89 16.96 -6.96
CA GLU A 136 12.19 17.38 -6.52
C GLU A 136 12.20 17.52 -4.99
N LEU A 137 13.31 17.08 -4.39
CA LEU A 137 13.68 17.33 -3.00
C LEU A 137 15.00 18.12 -2.98
N SER A 138 15.55 18.36 -1.80
CA SER A 138 16.84 19.01 -1.66
C SER A 138 18.01 18.13 -2.13
N ALA A 139 19.10 18.80 -2.54
CA ALA A 139 20.42 18.19 -2.79
C ALA A 139 20.47 17.14 -3.91
N GLY A 140 19.70 17.35 -4.99
CA GLY A 140 19.72 16.44 -6.15
C GLY A 140 19.03 15.11 -5.91
N ASN A 141 18.13 15.07 -4.92
CA ASN A 141 17.26 13.94 -4.66
C ASN A 141 15.85 14.26 -5.10
N SER A 142 15.09 13.23 -5.40
CA SER A 142 13.69 13.30 -5.76
C SER A 142 12.93 12.15 -5.16
N TYR A 143 11.65 12.39 -4.90
CA TYR A 143 10.70 11.36 -4.54
C TYR A 143 9.84 10.99 -5.74
N VAL A 144 9.67 9.70 -5.97
CA VAL A 144 8.94 9.14 -7.12
C VAL A 144 7.84 8.22 -6.63
N ILE A 145 6.62 8.44 -7.12
CA ILE A 145 5.49 7.53 -6.97
C ILE A 145 5.01 7.10 -8.35
N VAL A 146 4.93 5.80 -8.58
CA VAL A 146 4.21 5.23 -9.72
C VAL A 146 3.01 4.45 -9.19
N THR A 147 1.82 4.68 -9.73
CA THR A 147 0.59 3.98 -9.33
C THR A 147 0.00 3.25 -10.52
N LEU A 148 -0.25 1.95 -10.37
CA LEU A 148 -1.08 1.15 -11.26
C LEU A 148 -2.39 0.83 -10.52
N ASP A 149 -3.52 1.27 -11.04
CA ASP A 149 -4.82 1.01 -10.43
C ASP A 149 -5.92 0.61 -11.42
N THR A 150 -6.96 -0.04 -10.91
CA THR A 150 -8.21 -0.29 -11.61
C THR A 150 -9.39 0.01 -10.70
N ALA A 151 -10.47 0.55 -11.26
CA ALA A 151 -11.75 0.68 -10.57
C ALA A 151 -12.44 -0.68 -10.38
N ASP A 152 -12.17 -1.63 -11.28
CA ASP A 152 -12.71 -2.98 -11.26
C ASP A 152 -11.76 -3.97 -11.95
N LEU A 153 -11.30 -4.98 -11.22
CA LEU A 153 -10.32 -5.94 -11.71
C LEU A 153 -10.95 -6.98 -12.65
N GLN A 154 -10.95 -6.67 -13.94
CA GLN A 154 -11.49 -7.54 -14.99
C GLN A 154 -10.45 -8.48 -15.63
N ASN A 155 -9.16 -8.15 -15.54
CA ASN A 155 -8.08 -8.95 -16.09
C ASN A 155 -6.87 -9.06 -15.15
N GLU A 156 -6.87 -10.10 -14.34
CA GLU A 156 -5.83 -10.37 -13.34
C GLU A 156 -4.46 -10.62 -13.95
N ALA A 157 -4.40 -11.47 -14.98
CA ALA A 157 -3.15 -11.79 -15.65
C ALA A 157 -2.53 -10.55 -16.31
N GLY A 158 -3.37 -9.70 -16.91
CA GLY A 158 -2.96 -8.41 -17.46
C GLY A 158 -2.43 -7.46 -16.39
N PHE A 159 -3.13 -7.34 -15.26
CA PHE A 159 -2.69 -6.50 -14.14
C PHE A 159 -1.34 -6.98 -13.57
N GLN A 160 -1.19 -8.29 -13.33
CA GLN A 160 0.05 -8.89 -12.84
C GLN A 160 1.22 -8.71 -13.82
N ALA A 161 0.97 -8.84 -15.13
CA ALA A 161 1.98 -8.59 -16.15
C ALA A 161 2.42 -7.12 -16.16
N ALA A 162 1.48 -6.18 -16.12
CA ALA A 162 1.77 -4.74 -16.04
C ALA A 162 2.53 -4.39 -14.74
N ALA A 163 2.16 -4.99 -13.61
CA ALA A 163 2.87 -4.79 -12.35
C ALA A 163 4.34 -5.24 -12.41
N ARG A 164 4.60 -6.37 -13.08
CA ARG A 164 5.96 -6.86 -13.30
C ARG A 164 6.74 -5.94 -14.22
N GLU A 165 6.13 -5.49 -15.30
CA GLU A 165 6.73 -4.54 -16.25
C GLU A 165 7.13 -3.23 -15.57
N VAL A 166 6.22 -2.62 -14.80
CA VAL A 166 6.51 -1.39 -14.05
C VAL A 166 7.67 -1.58 -13.07
N SER A 167 7.68 -2.70 -12.33
CA SER A 167 8.78 -3.01 -11.40
C SER A 167 10.13 -3.08 -12.12
N MET A 168 10.19 -3.76 -13.27
CA MET A 168 11.41 -3.84 -14.08
C MET A 168 11.85 -2.46 -14.61
N ILE A 169 10.90 -1.63 -15.04
CA ILE A 169 11.21 -0.27 -15.53
C ILE A 169 11.81 0.58 -14.40
N LEU A 170 11.24 0.54 -13.20
CA LEU A 170 11.75 1.29 -12.04
C LEU A 170 13.18 0.87 -11.68
N GLU A 171 13.45 -0.44 -11.64
CA GLU A 171 14.80 -0.97 -11.40
C GLU A 171 15.80 -0.56 -12.48
N GLN A 172 15.43 -0.64 -13.77
CA GLN A 172 16.28 -0.22 -14.90
C GLN A 172 16.60 1.28 -14.86
N ASN A 173 15.70 2.08 -14.30
CA ASN A 173 15.89 3.51 -14.07
C ASN A 173 16.53 3.79 -12.69
N LYS A 174 17.03 2.77 -11.99
CA LYS A 174 17.73 2.84 -10.70
C LYS A 174 16.91 3.46 -9.58
N ILE A 175 15.59 3.37 -9.67
CA ILE A 175 14.67 3.86 -8.64
C ILE A 175 14.52 2.75 -7.60
N LYS A 176 14.98 3.02 -6.39
CA LYS A 176 14.84 2.10 -5.25
C LYS A 176 13.43 2.24 -4.69
N ALA A 177 12.47 1.63 -5.37
CA ALA A 177 11.07 1.73 -5.01
C ALA A 177 10.58 0.55 -4.18
N GLU A 178 9.82 0.87 -3.16
CA GLU A 178 9.07 -0.07 -2.33
C GLU A 178 7.62 -0.08 -2.78
N TRP A 179 6.96 -1.24 -2.73
CA TRP A 179 5.57 -1.37 -3.17
C TRP A 179 4.59 -1.51 -1.99
N ASN A 180 3.39 -0.97 -2.19
CA ASN A 180 2.19 -1.27 -1.40
C ASN A 180 1.04 -1.56 -2.37
N VAL A 181 0.27 -2.59 -2.09
CA VAL A 181 -0.96 -2.90 -2.82
C VAL A 181 -2.14 -2.91 -1.88
N SER A 182 -3.26 -2.37 -2.34
CA SER A 182 -4.54 -2.39 -1.63
C SER A 182 -5.65 -2.84 -2.56
N LEU A 183 -6.47 -3.76 -2.09
CA LEU A 183 -7.67 -4.26 -2.74
C LEU A 183 -8.88 -3.84 -1.92
N GLN A 184 -9.93 -3.39 -2.59
CA GLN A 184 -11.14 -2.88 -1.96
C GLN A 184 -12.38 -3.36 -2.71
N GLY A 185 -13.41 -3.78 -1.97
CA GLY A 185 -14.68 -4.20 -2.55
C GLY A 185 -15.81 -4.25 -1.54
N SER A 186 -17.02 -4.54 -2.02
CA SER A 186 -18.19 -4.72 -1.16
C SER A 186 -18.10 -6.08 -0.46
N ALA A 187 -18.15 -6.09 0.87
CA ALA A 187 -18.01 -7.33 1.64
C ALA A 187 -19.18 -8.30 1.42
N GLN A 188 -18.98 -9.61 1.52
CA GLN A 188 -20.11 -10.56 1.51
C GLN A 188 -20.98 -10.42 2.77
N GLU A 189 -20.34 -10.23 3.92
CA GLU A 189 -21.02 -9.98 5.19
C GLU A 189 -21.36 -8.49 5.34
N GLN A 190 -22.63 -8.18 5.62
CA GLN A 190 -23.19 -6.83 5.66
C GLN A 190 -23.64 -6.41 7.07
N GLY A 191 -23.41 -7.26 8.07
CA GLY A 191 -23.67 -7.00 9.48
C GLY A 191 -22.63 -6.07 10.12
N ALA A 192 -22.28 -6.33 11.39
CA ALA A 192 -21.30 -5.51 12.08
C ALA A 192 -19.91 -5.57 11.40
N PRO A 193 -19.17 -4.45 11.25
CA PRO A 193 -17.85 -4.44 10.62
C PRO A 193 -16.87 -5.47 11.19
N GLU A 194 -16.96 -5.77 12.49
CA GLU A 194 -16.13 -6.77 13.15
C GLU A 194 -16.40 -8.19 12.69
N LYS A 195 -17.62 -8.50 12.23
CA LYS A 195 -17.93 -9.80 11.65
C LYS A 195 -17.25 -9.96 10.29
N VAL A 196 -17.27 -8.92 9.47
CA VAL A 196 -16.55 -8.89 8.19
C VAL A 196 -15.05 -9.04 8.41
N LEU A 197 -14.51 -8.32 9.41
CA LEU A 197 -13.10 -8.44 9.79
C LEU A 197 -12.78 -9.89 10.19
N ALA A 198 -13.56 -10.48 11.11
CA ALA A 198 -13.33 -11.85 11.59
C ALA A 198 -13.44 -12.90 10.47
N GLN A 199 -14.38 -12.73 9.53
CA GLN A 199 -14.49 -13.62 8.37
C GLN A 199 -13.28 -13.49 7.45
N THR A 200 -12.86 -12.25 7.15
CA THR A 200 -11.67 -11.99 6.32
C THR A 200 -10.40 -12.51 7.00
N GLU A 201 -10.30 -12.38 8.33
CA GLU A 201 -9.22 -12.96 9.13
C GLU A 201 -9.19 -14.48 9.02
N SER A 202 -10.34 -15.15 9.11
CA SER A 202 -10.42 -16.61 8.95
C SER A 202 -9.86 -17.04 7.60
N LEU A 203 -10.31 -16.40 6.50
CA LEU A 203 -9.83 -16.69 5.15
C LEU A 203 -8.32 -16.43 5.00
N MET A 204 -7.82 -15.36 5.62
CA MET A 204 -6.40 -15.04 5.63
C MET A 204 -5.59 -16.10 6.43
N HIS A 205 -6.11 -16.57 7.56
CA HIS A 205 -5.49 -17.64 8.36
C HIS A 205 -5.49 -19.01 7.65
N ASP A 206 -6.50 -19.28 6.83
CA ASP A 206 -6.55 -20.49 5.99
C ASP A 206 -5.53 -20.43 4.84
N ARG A 207 -5.21 -19.21 4.37
CA ARG A 207 -4.30 -18.96 3.24
C ARG A 207 -2.83 -18.85 3.66
N PHE A 208 -2.57 -18.26 4.81
CA PHE A 208 -1.21 -17.97 5.26
C PHE A 208 -0.91 -18.66 6.59
N GLU A 209 0.26 -19.29 6.65
CA GLU A 209 0.76 -19.85 7.90
C GLU A 209 1.23 -18.75 8.85
N ALA A 210 1.04 -18.98 10.16
CA ALA A 210 1.60 -18.17 11.24
C ALA A 210 1.21 -16.66 11.22
N VAL A 211 0.03 -16.33 10.72
CA VAL A 211 -0.53 -14.97 10.81
C VAL A 211 -0.64 -14.55 12.28
N THR A 212 0.00 -13.42 12.62
CA THR A 212 -0.03 -12.86 13.97
C THR A 212 -0.66 -11.46 13.93
N GLY A 213 -1.71 -11.25 14.73
CA GLY A 213 -2.35 -9.95 14.87
C GLY A 213 -1.47 -8.91 15.56
N GLY A 214 -1.55 -7.68 15.09
CA GLY A 214 -0.81 -6.52 15.59
C GLY A 214 -1.75 -5.45 16.14
N GLU A 215 -1.52 -4.21 15.72
CA GLU A 215 -2.27 -3.03 16.14
C GLU A 215 -3.72 -3.12 15.66
N SER A 216 -4.66 -2.57 16.45
CA SER A 216 -6.07 -2.54 16.09
C SER A 216 -6.66 -1.15 16.32
N TYR A 217 -7.58 -0.77 15.43
CA TYR A 217 -8.31 0.48 15.44
C TYR A 217 -9.81 0.21 15.32
N LYS A 218 -10.63 1.01 16.01
CA LYS A 218 -12.08 0.95 15.93
C LYS A 218 -12.69 2.32 16.21
N ASP A 219 -13.64 2.71 15.36
CA ASP A 219 -14.59 3.80 15.59
C ASP A 219 -16.05 3.32 15.38
N ILE A 220 -16.98 4.25 15.16
CA ILE A 220 -18.41 3.97 14.96
C ILE A 220 -18.66 3.17 13.67
N SER A 221 -17.95 3.52 12.60
CA SER A 221 -18.15 3.01 11.24
C SER A 221 -17.03 2.08 10.77
N THR A 222 -15.88 2.11 11.44
CA THR A 222 -14.65 1.49 10.93
C THR A 222 -14.01 0.59 11.97
N VAL A 223 -13.54 -0.58 11.52
CA VAL A 223 -12.61 -1.43 12.27
C VAL A 223 -11.42 -1.78 11.39
N SER A 224 -10.21 -1.77 11.94
CA SER A 224 -9.00 -2.16 11.23
C SER A 224 -8.02 -2.89 12.15
N ARG A 225 -7.22 -3.79 11.58
CA ARG A 225 -6.13 -4.48 12.27
C ARG A 225 -4.96 -4.72 11.33
N THR A 226 -3.75 -4.63 11.87
CA THR A 226 -2.50 -4.99 11.18
C THR A 226 -2.05 -6.40 11.53
N TYR A 227 -1.25 -7.02 10.66
CA TYR A 227 -0.78 -8.38 10.84
C TYR A 227 0.67 -8.55 10.38
N SER A 228 1.34 -9.51 11.01
CA SER A 228 2.62 -10.06 10.56
C SER A 228 2.39 -11.45 9.97
N ILE A 229 2.90 -11.66 8.75
CA ILE A 229 2.76 -12.85 7.94
C ILE A 229 4.16 -13.17 7.40
N PRO A 230 4.89 -14.13 8.00
CA PRO A 230 6.29 -14.39 7.67
C PRO A 230 6.56 -14.69 6.20
N ASN A 231 5.60 -15.32 5.50
CA ASN A 231 5.73 -15.74 4.10
C ASN A 231 5.32 -14.64 3.10
N LEU A 232 4.91 -13.46 3.57
CA LEU A 232 4.87 -12.26 2.75
C LEU A 232 6.24 -11.59 2.85
N ASN A 233 7.05 -11.75 1.80
CA ASN A 233 8.44 -11.26 1.72
C ASN A 233 8.61 -9.73 1.78
N ARG A 234 7.51 -8.99 2.03
CA ARG A 234 7.49 -7.54 2.20
C ARG A 234 6.81 -7.16 3.52
N SER A 235 7.53 -6.43 4.37
CA SER A 235 6.97 -5.85 5.60
C SER A 235 7.55 -4.47 5.92
N VAL A 236 6.76 -3.64 6.60
CA VAL A 236 7.15 -2.30 7.06
C VAL A 236 7.14 -2.27 8.58
N MET A 237 7.93 -1.38 9.16
CA MET A 237 7.92 -1.18 10.61
C MET A 237 6.85 -0.16 11.00
N SER A 238 5.90 -0.59 11.84
CA SER A 238 5.01 0.29 12.60
C SER A 238 5.47 0.29 14.05
N GLY A 239 6.11 1.37 14.50
CA GLY A 239 6.80 1.40 15.78
C GLY A 239 7.85 0.28 15.89
N ASN A 240 7.62 -0.70 16.76
CA ASN A 240 8.51 -1.86 16.94
C ASN A 240 7.92 -3.16 16.35
N GLN A 241 6.87 -3.07 15.54
CA GLN A 241 6.19 -4.22 14.96
C GLN A 241 6.39 -4.28 13.45
N SER A 242 6.75 -5.46 12.96
CA SER A 242 6.76 -5.78 11.53
C SER A 242 5.33 -5.98 11.07
N VAL A 243 4.88 -5.18 10.10
CA VAL A 243 3.55 -5.26 9.49
C VAL A 243 3.70 -5.65 8.03
N SER A 244 2.98 -6.69 7.62
CA SER A 244 2.98 -7.25 6.25
C SER A 244 1.58 -7.37 5.67
N ALA A 245 0.55 -7.13 6.49
CA ALA A 245 -0.81 -6.98 6.02
C ALA A 245 -1.60 -6.04 6.92
N GLN A 246 -2.65 -5.44 6.36
CA GLN A 246 -3.65 -4.68 7.08
C GLN A 246 -5.03 -4.98 6.48
N ILE A 247 -6.02 -5.22 7.34
CA ILE A 247 -7.43 -5.31 6.95
C ILE A 247 -8.17 -4.15 7.59
N ALA A 248 -9.07 -3.53 6.85
CA ALA A 248 -10.00 -2.55 7.35
C ALA A 248 -11.39 -2.78 6.76
N VAL A 249 -12.41 -2.55 7.57
CA VAL A 249 -13.81 -2.61 7.17
C VAL A 249 -14.44 -1.29 7.54
N HIS A 250 -15.03 -0.64 6.56
CA HIS A 250 -15.76 0.61 6.72
C HIS A 250 -17.24 0.38 6.39
N HIS A 251 -18.13 0.75 7.30
CA HIS A 251 -19.56 0.75 7.10
C HIS A 251 -20.00 2.07 6.45
N GLU A 252 -20.53 1.99 5.23
CA GLU A 252 -21.07 3.14 4.53
C GLU A 252 -22.54 3.34 4.92
N ASP A 253 -22.78 4.22 5.90
CA ASP A 253 -24.11 4.49 6.48
C ASP A 253 -25.19 4.77 5.42
N GLN A 254 -24.85 5.49 4.34
CA GLN A 254 -25.81 5.88 3.31
C GLN A 254 -26.32 4.69 2.49
N LYS A 255 -25.47 3.66 2.30
CA LYS A 255 -25.82 2.45 1.55
C LYS A 255 -26.18 1.29 2.47
N GLY A 256 -25.88 1.40 3.76
CA GLY A 256 -26.01 0.32 4.73
C GLY A 256 -25.10 -0.85 4.39
N THR A 257 -23.96 -0.59 3.73
CA THR A 257 -23.06 -1.63 3.24
C THR A 257 -21.67 -1.57 3.85
N ASN A 258 -21.09 -2.72 4.12
CA ASN A 258 -19.68 -2.84 4.48
C ASN A 258 -18.80 -2.88 3.23
N ARG A 259 -17.76 -2.06 3.26
CA ARG A 259 -16.64 -2.08 2.33
C ARG A 259 -15.43 -2.63 3.05
N VAL A 260 -14.86 -3.72 2.52
CA VAL A 260 -13.62 -4.30 3.03
C VAL A 260 -12.46 -3.82 2.18
N THR A 261 -11.36 -3.46 2.84
CA THR A 261 -10.09 -3.09 2.22
C THR A 261 -8.99 -3.94 2.83
N ILE A 262 -8.20 -4.60 1.98
CA ILE A 262 -7.06 -5.44 2.38
C ILE A 262 -5.81 -4.85 1.73
N GLY A 263 -4.76 -4.61 2.51
CA GLY A 263 -3.51 -4.03 2.04
C GLY A 263 -2.30 -4.87 2.39
N PHE A 264 -1.35 -4.99 1.45
CA PHE A 264 -0.03 -5.56 1.67
C PHE A 264 1.06 -4.52 1.30
N PRO A 265 1.96 -4.14 2.22
CA PRO A 265 1.89 -4.38 3.67
C PRO A 265 0.85 -3.50 4.39
N LEU A 266 0.52 -2.33 3.85
CA LEU A 266 -0.41 -1.36 4.45
C LEU A 266 -1.46 -0.88 3.45
N ILE A 267 -2.58 -0.38 3.98
CA ILE A 267 -3.60 0.32 3.19
C ILE A 267 -3.12 1.75 2.93
N THR A 268 -2.98 2.11 1.66
CA THR A 268 -2.51 3.44 1.22
C THR A 268 -3.52 4.18 0.34
N ILE A 269 -4.79 3.75 0.43
CA ILE A 269 -5.93 4.30 -0.29
C ILE A 269 -6.99 4.77 0.69
N GLU A 270 -7.82 5.71 0.23
CA GLU A 270 -8.97 6.17 0.99
C GLU A 270 -10.08 5.11 1.02
N TYR A 271 -10.90 5.20 2.06
CA TYR A 271 -12.08 4.36 2.23
C TYR A 271 -13.20 4.83 1.32
#